data_AF-A0A7T1MAV1-F1
#
_entry.id   AF-A0A7T1MAV1-F1
#
_cell.length_a   1.000
_cell.length_b   1.000
_cell.length_c   1.000
_cell.angle_alpha   90.00
_cell.angle_beta   90.00
_cell.angle_gamma   90.00
#
_symmetry.space_group_name_H-M   'P 1'
#
loop_
_entity.id
_entity.type
_entity.pdbx_description
1 polymer ?
#
loop_
_entity_poly.entity_id
_entity_poly.type
_entity_poly.pdbx_seq_one_letter_code
_entity_poly.pdbx_strand_id
1 'polypeptide(L)'
;MDIPAVYSFLGFPGWGPVHLYFPRQGDPAGAALRLGTALETCRTDGHGPGGLVAGFLRCHLHAEPLGSPEFRRDCRYRYLIVYRPQGRLPLRITAWRHPIAEQGWRRRCGPIELDAFLRRFHPCLGSPRLACSA
;
A
#
# COMPACT_ATOMS: atom_id res chain seq x y z
N MET A 1 -17.67 -7.25 -3.25
CA MET A 1 -16.65 -8.17 -3.82
C MET A 1 -15.46 -8.15 -2.88
N ASP A 2 -15.09 -9.31 -2.34
CA ASP A 2 -13.88 -9.45 -1.55
C ASP A 2 -12.69 -9.50 -2.52
N ILE A 3 -12.00 -8.37 -2.64
CA ILE A 3 -10.80 -8.23 -3.45
C ILE A 3 -9.62 -8.41 -2.50
N PRO A 4 -8.96 -9.58 -2.46
CA PRO A 4 -7.84 -9.79 -1.58
C PRO A 4 -6.54 -9.18 -2.12
N ALA A 5 -5.67 -8.73 -1.22
CA ALA A 5 -4.38 -8.17 -1.56
C ALA A 5 -3.28 -8.60 -0.58
N VAL A 6 -2.05 -8.58 -1.09
CA VAL A 6 -0.83 -8.71 -0.30
C VAL A 6 -0.04 -7.40 -0.35
N TYR A 7 0.45 -6.95 0.80
CA TYR A 7 1.34 -5.81 0.95
C TYR A 7 2.69 -6.33 1.43
N SER A 8 3.76 -5.89 0.78
CA SER A 8 5.15 -6.20 1.14
C SER A 8 5.88 -4.91 1.43
N PHE A 9 6.41 -4.77 2.64
CA PHE A 9 7.19 -3.61 3.09
C PHE A 9 8.66 -4.01 3.24
N LEU A 10 9.55 -3.31 2.54
CA LEU A 10 10.99 -3.58 2.55
C LEU A 10 11.80 -2.33 2.86
N GLY A 11 12.88 -2.49 3.63
CA GLY A 11 13.88 -1.44 3.89
C GLY A 11 13.47 -0.41 4.96
N PHE A 12 12.46 -0.69 5.76
CA PHE A 12 12.02 0.20 6.83
C PHE A 12 12.91 0.06 8.09
N PRO A 13 13.29 1.16 8.78
CA PRO A 13 14.19 1.09 9.92
C PRO A 13 13.58 0.32 11.09
N GLY A 14 14.35 -0.58 11.70
CA GLY A 14 13.88 -1.42 12.81
C GLY A 14 12.98 -2.59 12.41
N TRP A 15 12.75 -2.80 11.11
CA TRP A 15 11.93 -3.88 10.59
C TRP A 15 12.70 -4.74 9.59
N GLY A 16 12.51 -6.07 9.67
CA GLY A 16 12.78 -6.95 8.54
C GLY A 16 11.74 -6.79 7.42
N PRO A 17 11.80 -7.61 6.35
CA PRO A 17 10.69 -7.72 5.41
C PRO A 17 9.37 -8.03 6.13
N VAL A 18 8.32 -7.26 5.83
CA VAL A 18 6.97 -7.49 6.38
C VAL A 18 6.01 -7.77 5.23
N HIS A 19 5.32 -8.90 5.30
CA HIS A 19 4.30 -9.29 4.32
C HIS A 19 2.95 -9.44 5.01
N LEU A 20 1.93 -8.76 4.51
CA LEU A 20 0.59 -8.73 5.09
C LEU A 20 -0.45 -9.09 4.04
N TYR A 21 -1.34 -10.01 4.40
CA TYR A 21 -2.52 -10.34 3.61
C TYR A 21 -3.74 -9.60 4.14
N PHE A 22 -4.59 -9.19 3.20
CA PHE A 22 -5.90 -8.66 3.49
C PHE A 22 -6.95 -9.32 2.61
N PRO A 23 -8.05 -9.83 3.20
CA PRO A 23 -9.08 -10.51 2.44
C PRO A 23 -9.96 -9.56 1.61
N ARG A 24 -10.00 -8.27 1.95
CA ARG A 24 -10.99 -7.30 1.43
C ARG A 24 -10.36 -5.95 1.08
N GLN A 25 -11.01 -5.24 0.16
CA GLN A 25 -10.65 -3.88 -0.29
C GLN A 25 -9.19 -3.77 -0.75
N GLY A 26 -8.71 -4.79 -1.44
CA GLY A 26 -7.36 -4.89 -1.96
C GLY A 26 -7.17 -4.25 -3.33
N ASP A 27 -8.17 -3.58 -3.90
CA ASP A 27 -7.99 -2.81 -5.13
C ASP A 27 -7.17 -1.53 -4.88
N PRO A 28 -6.69 -0.82 -5.93
CA PRO A 28 -5.83 0.34 -5.76
C PRO A 28 -6.42 1.47 -4.91
N ALA A 29 -7.75 1.67 -4.90
CA ALA A 29 -8.37 2.72 -4.10
C ALA A 29 -8.37 2.34 -2.62
N GLY A 30 -8.73 1.09 -2.29
CA GLY A 30 -8.62 0.56 -0.93
C GLY A 30 -7.17 0.58 -0.41
N ALA A 31 -6.20 0.21 -1.25
CA ALA A 31 -4.80 0.30 -0.90
C ALA A 31 -4.32 1.75 -0.66
N ALA A 32 -4.76 2.69 -1.50
CA ALA A 32 -4.43 4.10 -1.32
C ALA A 32 -5.02 4.64 -0.02
N LEU A 33 -6.27 4.31 0.31
CA LEU A 33 -6.90 4.69 1.57
C LEU A 33 -6.07 4.21 2.77
N ARG A 34 -5.71 2.92 2.81
CA ARG A 34 -4.96 2.33 3.93
C ARG A 34 -3.57 2.92 4.11
N LEU A 35 -2.85 3.11 3.01
CA LEU A 35 -1.52 3.71 3.02
C LEU A 35 -1.58 5.19 3.39
N GLY A 36 -2.61 5.91 2.93
CA GLY A 36 -2.89 7.30 3.31
C GLY A 36 -3.13 7.44 4.81
N THR A 37 -4.05 6.64 5.37
CA THR A 37 -4.32 6.63 6.82
C THR A 37 -3.06 6.33 7.62
N ALA A 38 -2.29 5.31 7.23
CA ALA A 38 -1.07 4.95 7.94
C ALA A 38 0.00 6.05 7.90
N LEU A 39 0.17 6.72 6.76
CA LEU A 39 1.07 7.87 6.65
C LEU A 39 0.63 9.04 7.52
N GLU A 40 -0.68 9.32 7.57
CA GLU A 40 -1.20 10.40 8.39
C GLU A 40 -0.96 10.13 9.88
N THR A 41 -1.23 8.91 10.35
CA THR A 41 -0.89 8.49 11.72
C THR A 41 0.59 8.68 12.04
N CYS A 42 1.49 8.32 11.11
CA CYS A 42 2.92 8.54 11.32
C CYS A 42 3.27 10.02 11.48
N ARG A 43 2.70 10.89 10.63
CA ARG A 43 2.92 12.34 10.72
C ARG A 43 2.43 12.92 12.03
N THR A 44 1.22 12.54 12.47
CA THR A 44 0.64 13.00 13.75
C THR A 44 1.53 12.60 14.92
N ASP A 45 2.13 11.41 14.87
CA ASP A 45 3.01 10.90 15.94
C ASP A 45 4.47 11.41 15.84
N GLY A 46 4.78 12.33 14.91
CA GLY A 46 6.13 12.85 14.71
C GLY A 46 7.11 11.83 14.09
N HIS A 47 6.59 10.71 13.57
CA HIS A 47 7.37 9.71 12.86
C HIS A 47 7.38 10.05 11.36
N GLY A 48 8.57 10.26 10.79
CA GLY A 48 8.72 10.43 9.35
C GLY A 48 8.28 9.20 8.54
N PRO A 49 8.49 9.19 7.20
CA PRO A 49 8.06 8.07 6.33
C PRO A 49 8.61 6.69 6.72
N GLY A 50 9.71 6.62 7.45
CA GLY A 50 10.25 5.38 8.02
C GLY A 50 9.34 4.71 9.06
N GLY A 51 8.41 5.46 9.67
CA GLY A 51 7.41 4.95 10.61
C GLY A 51 6.23 4.23 9.96
N LEU A 52 6.13 4.21 8.61
CA LEU A 52 4.95 3.73 7.90
C LEU A 52 4.53 2.32 8.31
N VAL A 53 5.47 1.37 8.48
CA VAL A 53 5.13 0.00 8.87
C VAL A 53 4.42 -0.04 10.22
N ALA A 54 4.93 0.70 11.20
CA ALA A 54 4.32 0.78 12.53
C ALA A 54 2.94 1.47 12.48
N GLY A 55 2.79 2.55 11.72
CA GLY A 55 1.49 3.18 11.49
C GLY A 55 0.50 2.24 10.81
N PHE A 56 0.95 1.53 9.78
CA PHE A 56 0.11 0.61 9.00
C PHE A 56 -0.38 -0.56 9.87
N LEU A 57 0.50 -1.17 10.68
CA LEU A 57 0.09 -2.25 11.59
C LEU A 57 -0.89 -1.78 12.67
N ARG A 58 -0.75 -0.54 13.18
CA ARG A 58 -1.68 0.03 14.17
C ARG A 58 -3.07 0.30 13.59
N CYS A 59 -3.14 0.82 12.36
CA CYS A 59 -4.41 1.12 11.71
C CYS A 59 -5.15 -0.14 11.22
N HIS A 60 -4.42 -1.24 10.98
CA HIS A 60 -4.94 -2.39 10.24
C HIS A 60 -4.75 -3.70 11.01
N LEU A 61 -5.36 -3.79 12.20
CA LEU A 61 -5.23 -4.92 13.13
C LEU A 61 -5.69 -6.27 12.57
N HIS A 62 -6.52 -6.27 11.52
CA HIS A 62 -6.99 -7.49 10.86
C HIS A 62 -6.07 -7.97 9.72
N ALA A 63 -4.88 -7.39 9.58
CA ALA A 63 -3.89 -7.85 8.63
C ALA A 63 -3.33 -9.21 9.06
N GLU A 64 -3.37 -10.19 8.17
CA GLU A 64 -2.78 -11.51 8.44
C GLU A 64 -1.28 -11.48 8.04
N PRO A 65 -0.35 -11.74 8.97
CA PRO A 65 1.07 -11.79 8.63
C PRO A 65 1.39 -13.01 7.76
N LEU A 66 2.28 -12.82 6.78
CA LEU A 66 2.76 -13.86 5.89
C LEU A 66 4.28 -14.03 5.99
N GLY A 67 4.76 -15.26 5.87
CA GLY A 67 6.19 -15.52 5.70
C GLY A 67 6.73 -15.08 4.34
N SER A 68 5.90 -15.13 3.29
CA SER A 68 6.24 -14.65 1.96
C SER A 68 4.98 -14.22 1.18
N PRO A 69 5.10 -13.33 0.17
CA PRO A 69 3.95 -12.90 -0.61
C PRO A 69 3.36 -14.00 -1.50
N GLU A 70 4.09 -15.09 -1.76
CA GLU A 70 3.66 -16.25 -2.54
C GLU A 70 2.68 -17.16 -1.78
N PHE A 71 2.62 -17.07 -0.45
CA PHE A 71 1.78 -17.95 0.37
C PHE A 71 0.27 -17.74 0.14
N ARG A 72 -0.13 -16.60 -0.42
CA ARG A 72 -1.54 -16.30 -0.77
C ARG A 72 -1.73 -16.31 -2.28
N ARG A 73 -2.13 -17.47 -2.81
CA ARG A 73 -2.42 -17.67 -4.23
C ARG A 73 -3.76 -17.06 -4.67
N ASP A 74 -4.65 -16.84 -3.70
CA ASP A 74 -5.96 -16.23 -3.88
C ASP A 74 -5.90 -14.69 -4.02
N CYS A 75 -4.75 -14.06 -3.71
CA CYS A 75 -4.61 -12.61 -3.80
C CYS A 75 -4.81 -12.10 -5.24
N ARG A 76 -5.60 -11.03 -5.38
CA ARG A 76 -5.88 -10.36 -6.66
C ARG A 76 -4.95 -9.20 -6.92
N TYR A 77 -4.37 -8.64 -5.87
CA TYR A 77 -3.41 -7.55 -5.95
C TYR A 77 -2.19 -7.80 -5.09
N ARG A 78 -1.06 -7.26 -5.54
CA ARG A 78 0.19 -7.21 -4.78
C ARG A 78 0.70 -5.79 -4.78
N TYR A 79 1.12 -5.32 -3.61
CA TYR A 79 1.72 -4.01 -3.40
C TYR A 79 3.10 -4.20 -2.78
N LEU A 80 4.13 -3.72 -3.46
CA LEU A 80 5.49 -3.68 -2.93
C LEU A 80 5.81 -2.23 -2.56
N ILE A 81 5.97 -1.98 -1.27
CA ILE A 81 6.34 -0.70 -0.68
C ILE A 81 7.80 -0.80 -0.24
N VAL A 82 8.64 0.09 -0.75
CA VAL A 82 10.07 0.09 -0.45
C VAL A 82 10.46 1.45 0.08
N TYR A 83 11.12 1.45 1.24
CA TYR A 83 11.76 2.63 1.81
C TYR A 83 13.27 2.62 1.57
N ARG A 84 13.80 3.73 1.05
CA ARG A 84 15.23 3.95 0.80
C ARG A 84 15.55 5.43 1.07
N PRO A 85 15.96 5.80 2.29
CA PRO A 85 16.06 7.21 2.71
C PRO A 85 16.98 8.07 1.82
N GLN A 86 18.03 7.47 1.25
CA GLN A 86 19.00 8.15 0.39
C GLN A 86 18.65 8.06 -1.12
N GLY A 87 17.50 7.48 -1.47
CA GLY A 87 17.07 7.32 -2.86
C GLY A 87 16.38 8.57 -3.40
N ARG A 88 16.46 8.77 -4.73
CA ARG A 88 15.67 9.81 -5.44
C ARG A 88 14.16 9.72 -5.13
N LEU A 89 13.66 8.49 -4.92
CA LEU A 89 12.30 8.24 -4.47
C LEU A 89 12.35 7.49 -3.12
N PRO A 90 12.34 8.20 -1.98
CA PRO A 90 12.63 7.60 -0.70
C PRO A 90 11.55 6.61 -0.26
N LEU A 91 10.30 6.80 -0.70
CA LEU A 91 9.21 5.89 -0.40
C LEU A 91 8.41 5.60 -1.67
N ARG A 92 8.58 4.39 -2.21
CA ARG A 92 8.03 4.00 -3.51
C ARG A 92 7.14 2.79 -3.43
N ILE A 93 6.19 2.72 -4.36
CA ILE A 93 5.25 1.62 -4.48
C ILE A 93 5.23 1.04 -5.90
N THR A 94 5.15 -0.28 -5.99
CA THR A 94 4.83 -1.01 -7.21
C THR A 94 3.58 -1.84 -6.96
N ALA A 95 2.64 -1.82 -7.91
CA ALA A 95 1.39 -2.54 -7.79
C ALA A 95 1.20 -3.49 -8.96
N TRP A 96 0.74 -4.70 -8.67
CA TRP A 96 0.35 -5.70 -9.66
C TRP A 96 -1.07 -6.17 -9.42
N ARG A 97 -1.71 -6.63 -10.48
CA ARG A 97 -3.02 -7.29 -10.47
C ARG A 97 -2.86 -8.68 -11.05
N HIS A 98 -3.49 -9.67 -10.43
CA HIS A 98 -3.70 -10.98 -11.03
C HIS A 98 -5.03 -10.97 -11.80
N PRO A 99 -5.03 -10.99 -13.14
CA PRO A 99 -6.23 -11.16 -13.92
C PRO A 99 -6.87 -12.53 -13.64
N ILE A 100 -8.20 -12.61 -13.74
CA ILE A 100 -8.94 -13.87 -13.51
C ILE A 100 -8.74 -14.83 -14.70
N ALA A 101 -8.47 -14.30 -15.89
CA ALA A 101 -8.48 -15.05 -17.15
C ALA A 101 -7.10 -15.19 -17.83
N GLU A 102 -6.03 -14.60 -17.31
CA GLU A 102 -4.69 -14.67 -17.92
C GLU A 102 -3.70 -15.34 -16.95
N GLN A 103 -2.68 -16.00 -17.50
CA GLN A 103 -1.59 -16.56 -16.71
C GLN A 103 -0.61 -15.45 -16.32
N GLY A 104 -0.63 -15.05 -15.04
CA GLY A 104 0.44 -14.28 -14.43
C GLY A 104 0.09 -12.84 -14.03
N TRP A 105 1.02 -12.22 -13.32
CA TRP A 105 0.85 -10.90 -12.72
C TRP A 105 1.05 -9.78 -13.74
N ARG A 106 0.08 -8.88 -13.85
CA ARG A 106 0.20 -7.65 -14.66
C ARG A 106 0.49 -6.45 -13.79
N ARG A 107 1.56 -5.73 -14.14
CA ARG A 107 1.90 -4.49 -13.44
C ARG A 107 0.83 -3.42 -13.72
N ARG A 108 0.29 -2.84 -12.65
CA ARG A 108 -0.68 -1.73 -12.71
C ARG A 108 0.02 -0.38 -12.68
N CYS A 109 1.06 -0.27 -11.85
CA CYS A 109 1.95 0.88 -11.80
C CYS A 109 3.28 0.52 -11.14
N GLY A 110 4.24 1.42 -11.27
CA GLY A 110 5.43 1.44 -10.45
C GLY A 110 6.73 0.91 -11.09
N PRO A 111 7.87 1.17 -10.45
CA PRO A 111 8.00 1.90 -9.17
C PRO A 111 7.70 3.40 -9.35
N ILE A 112 6.81 3.94 -8.51
CA ILE A 112 6.47 5.37 -8.44
C ILE A 112 6.51 5.84 -6.98
N GLU A 113 6.58 7.15 -6.74
CA GLU A 113 6.41 7.72 -5.41
C GLU A 113 5.09 7.26 -4.79
N LEU A 114 5.11 6.98 -3.48
CA LEU A 114 3.90 6.65 -2.75
C LEU A 114 2.89 7.80 -2.82
N ASP A 115 3.33 9.05 -2.72
CA ASP A 115 2.46 10.23 -2.87
C ASP A 115 1.81 10.31 -4.26
N ALA A 116 2.52 9.92 -5.32
CA ALA A 116 1.96 9.87 -6.66
C ALA A 116 0.90 8.76 -6.79
N PHE A 117 1.11 7.62 -6.12
CA PHE A 117 0.11 6.56 -6.04
C PHE A 117 -1.14 7.02 -5.28
N LEU A 118 -0.96 7.69 -4.13
CA LEU A 118 -2.06 8.23 -3.34
C LEU A 118 -2.88 9.24 -4.14
N ARG A 119 -2.25 10.24 -4.77
CA ARG A 119 -2.96 11.19 -5.65
C ARG A 119 -3.71 10.50 -6.78
N ARG A 120 -3.17 9.41 -7.33
CA ARG A 120 -3.79 8.71 -8.46
C ARG A 120 -5.00 7.86 -8.06
N PHE A 121 -4.98 7.24 -6.89
CA PHE A 121 -5.96 6.20 -6.53
C PHE A 121 -6.75 6.48 -5.26
N HIS A 122 -6.33 7.42 -4.42
CA HIS A 122 -7.07 7.76 -3.21
C HIS A 122 -8.36 8.53 -3.58
N PRO A 123 -9.54 8.09 -3.10
CA PRO A 123 -10.82 8.65 -3.53
C PRO A 123 -10.94 10.16 -3.27
N CYS A 124 -10.32 10.66 -2.19
CA CYS A 124 -10.37 12.08 -1.82
C CYS A 124 -9.14 12.91 -2.21
N LEU A 125 -8.03 12.31 -2.68
CA LEU A 125 -6.80 13.08 -3.00
C LEU A 125 -6.59 13.27 -4.51
N GLY A 126 -7.36 12.59 -5.35
CA GLY A 126 -7.21 12.60 -6.81
C GLY A 126 -8.15 13.53 -7.57
N SER A 127 -9.09 14.21 -6.91
CA SER A 127 -10.04 15.12 -7.56
C SER A 127 -9.75 16.58 -7.22
N PRO A 128 -9.23 17.39 -8.17
CA PRO A 128 -9.48 18.82 -8.17
C PRO A 128 -10.89 19.04 -8.73
N ARG A 129 -11.94 18.73 -7.94
CA ARG A 129 -13.35 19.18 -8.12
C ARG A 129 -14.26 18.39 -7.18
N LEU A 130 -14.47 18.96 -6.01
CA LEU A 130 -15.77 19.44 -5.56
C LEU A 130 -15.48 20.30 -4.33
N ALA A 131 -15.63 21.61 -4.51
CA ALA A 131 -15.88 22.48 -3.39
C ALA A 131 -17.04 21.86 -2.60
N CYS A 132 -16.83 21.57 -1.33
CA CYS A 132 -17.93 21.39 -0.41
C CYS A 132 -18.61 22.75 -0.27
N SER A 133 -19.59 23.00 -1.13
CA SER A 133 -20.68 23.90 -0.79
C SER A 133 -21.69 23.09 0.02
N ALA A 134 -21.71 23.32 1.32
CA ALA A 134 -22.90 23.30 2.18
C ALA A 134 -22.51 23.98 3.50
#